data_AF-A0A942HUB2-F1
#
_entry.id   AF-A0A942HUB2-F1
#
_cell.length_a   1.000
_cell.length_b   1.000
_cell.length_c   1.000
_cell.angle_alpha   90.00
_cell.angle_beta   90.00
_cell.angle_gamma   90.00
#
_symmetry.space_group_name_H-M   'P 1'
#
loop_
_entity.id
_entity.type
_entity.pdbx_description
1 polymer ?
#
loop_
_entity_poly.entity_id
_entity_poly.type
_entity_poly.pdbx_seq_one_letter_code
_entity_poly.pdbx_strand_id
1 'polypeptide(L)'
;MKWQTSVLSAILTVAALSSISAEAQRAAAPDGNAMASGNAPMGAPMGDNHVGQWFYKYDAIRRAAQMTPQERQRADNLMSKGLSIVVPGPEKAITGQLLVKLVNKNRVAADQMKGLPLYKETEQLHRGYYQYFATAQGLFSDYLKVQTDILARDNNGAMIATGLMNRKQQLAALDEGNKELDAQLRQQYNIPAYRY
;
A
#
# COMPACT_ATOMS: atom_id res chain seq x y z
N MET A 1 26.77 32.06 -22.51
CA MET A 1 26.35 31.01 -21.54
C MET A 1 24.86 30.77 -21.71
N LYS A 2 24.49 29.66 -22.38
CA LYS A 2 23.11 29.26 -22.63
C LYS A 2 22.78 28.11 -21.68
N TRP A 3 21.95 28.35 -20.67
CA TRP A 3 21.43 27.29 -19.81
C TRP A 3 20.29 26.61 -20.56
N GLN A 4 20.53 25.38 -20.99
CA GLN A 4 19.53 24.52 -21.60
C GLN A 4 18.48 24.13 -20.56
N THR A 5 17.26 24.58 -20.82
CA THR A 5 16.01 23.93 -20.44
C THR A 5 16.00 22.48 -20.95
N SER A 6 15.86 21.50 -20.05
CA SER A 6 15.10 20.24 -20.22
C SER A 6 15.40 19.25 -19.09
N VAL A 7 14.58 19.24 -18.04
CA VAL A 7 14.34 18.03 -17.23
C VAL A 7 12.86 18.01 -16.83
N LEU A 8 11.99 17.95 -17.83
CA LEU A 8 10.57 17.62 -17.68
C LEU A 8 10.33 16.32 -18.43
N SER A 9 10.73 15.19 -17.83
CA SER A 9 10.32 13.83 -18.20
C SER A 9 10.94 12.85 -17.21
N ALA A 10 10.28 12.62 -16.08
CA ALA A 10 10.54 11.43 -15.28
C ALA A 10 9.31 11.07 -14.45
N ILE A 11 8.73 9.91 -14.80
CA ILE A 11 7.85 9.06 -14.00
C ILE A 11 6.35 9.42 -14.09
N LEU A 12 5.82 9.20 -15.29
CA LEU A 12 4.44 8.79 -15.52
C LEU A 12 4.43 7.30 -15.89
N THR A 13 4.56 6.37 -14.93
CA THR A 13 4.12 4.95 -15.04
C THR A 13 4.42 4.18 -13.76
N VAL A 14 3.40 3.94 -12.92
CA VAL A 14 3.19 2.65 -12.22
C VAL A 14 1.69 2.40 -12.20
N ALA A 15 1.14 2.21 -13.40
CA ALA A 15 -0.19 1.67 -13.64
C ALA A 15 -0.13 0.89 -14.94
N ALA A 16 0.40 -0.34 -14.89
CA ALA A 16 0.15 -1.46 -15.80
C ALA A 16 1.24 -2.51 -15.58
N LEU A 17 0.97 -3.49 -14.74
CA LEU A 17 1.40 -4.88 -14.90
C LEU A 17 0.40 -5.74 -14.12
N SER A 18 -0.81 -5.81 -14.66
CA SER A 18 -1.80 -6.85 -14.36
C SER A 18 -2.63 -7.10 -15.61
N SER A 19 -1.93 -7.33 -16.73
CA SER A 19 -2.54 -7.83 -17.97
C SER A 19 -1.81 -9.10 -18.34
N ILE A 20 -2.15 -10.20 -17.64
CA ILE A 20 -2.06 -11.55 -18.19
C ILE A 20 -3.40 -12.22 -17.85
N SER A 21 -4.11 -12.57 -18.92
CA SER A 21 -5.27 -13.47 -19.00
C SER A 21 -6.66 -12.91 -18.65
N ALA A 22 -7.15 -12.00 -19.49
CA ALA A 22 -8.58 -11.77 -19.70
C ALA A 22 -9.01 -12.35 -21.07
N GLU A 23 -8.80 -13.65 -21.27
CA GLU A 23 -9.26 -14.38 -22.46
C GLU A 23 -9.56 -15.83 -22.08
N ALA A 24 -10.68 -15.99 -21.37
CA ALA A 24 -11.46 -17.23 -21.29
C ALA A 24 -12.91 -16.84 -20.98
N GLN A 25 -13.56 -16.25 -21.98
CA GLN A 25 -15.00 -16.02 -21.97
C GLN A 25 -15.74 -17.36 -22.11
N ARG A 26 -16.74 -17.52 -21.24
CA ARG A 26 -18.02 -18.21 -21.47
C ARG A 26 -18.00 -19.71 -21.80
N ALA A 27 -18.41 -20.51 -20.81
CA ALA A 27 -19.52 -21.45 -20.98
C ALA A 27 -20.05 -21.93 -19.61
N ALA A 28 -21.37 -22.04 -19.54
CA ALA A 28 -22.19 -22.81 -18.59
C ALA A 28 -22.30 -22.32 -17.13
N ALA A 29 -23.43 -21.66 -16.83
CA ALA A 29 -24.21 -22.00 -15.63
C ALA A 29 -24.96 -23.33 -15.91
N PRO A 30 -25.13 -24.19 -14.90
CA PRO A 30 -26.43 -24.22 -14.24
C PRO A 30 -26.38 -24.37 -12.71
N ASP A 31 -27.53 -24.11 -12.11
CA ASP A 31 -27.93 -24.33 -10.72
C ASP A 31 -27.40 -25.62 -10.08
N GLY A 32 -27.14 -25.56 -8.76
CA GLY A 32 -26.88 -26.77 -7.99
C GLY A 32 -26.38 -26.52 -6.58
N ASN A 33 -27.31 -26.52 -5.64
CA ASN A 33 -27.10 -26.65 -4.21
C ASN A 33 -26.22 -27.88 -3.90
N ALA A 34 -25.03 -27.72 -3.31
CA ALA A 34 -24.27 -28.84 -2.73
C ALA A 34 -23.29 -28.37 -1.65
N MET A 35 -23.58 -28.74 -0.40
CA MET A 35 -22.58 -28.85 0.66
C MET A 35 -21.64 -30.03 0.32
N ALA A 36 -20.32 -29.80 0.28
CA ALA A 36 -19.27 -30.82 0.31
C ALA A 36 -17.99 -30.13 0.84
N SER A 37 -17.57 -30.33 2.09
CA SER A 37 -16.89 -31.53 2.63
C SER A 37 -15.68 -31.97 1.80
N GLY A 38 -14.49 -31.81 2.38
CA GLY A 38 -13.33 -32.67 2.18
C GLY A 38 -12.50 -32.45 0.91
N ASN A 39 -11.40 -31.71 1.04
CA ASN A 39 -10.06 -32.17 0.60
C ASN A 39 -9.01 -31.09 0.89
N ALA A 40 -8.45 -31.13 2.10
CA ALA A 40 -7.13 -30.55 2.34
C ALA A 40 -6.09 -31.62 1.91
N PRO A 41 -5.16 -31.32 1.00
CA PRO A 41 -4.07 -32.25 0.69
C PRO A 41 -3.20 -32.45 1.93
N MET A 42 -3.26 -33.65 2.51
CA MET A 42 -2.29 -34.15 3.48
C MET A 42 -0.93 -34.28 2.79
N GLY A 43 0.08 -33.60 3.33
CA GLY A 43 1.46 -33.78 2.85
C GLY A 43 2.43 -32.66 3.21
N ALA A 44 2.46 -32.20 4.45
CA ALA A 44 3.61 -31.51 5.01
C ALA A 44 3.69 -31.78 6.52
N PRO A 45 4.88 -32.04 7.09
CA PRO A 45 5.03 -32.22 8.52
C PRO A 45 4.53 -30.96 9.23
N MET A 46 3.65 -31.12 10.23
CA MET A 46 3.16 -30.04 11.10
C MET A 46 4.30 -29.53 12.00
N GLY A 47 5.29 -28.89 11.39
CA GLY A 47 6.14 -27.94 12.07
C GLY A 47 5.29 -26.71 12.40
N ASP A 48 5.12 -26.45 13.68
CA ASP A 48 4.79 -25.16 14.29
C ASP A 48 4.11 -24.13 13.34
N ASN A 49 2.79 -24.25 13.15
CA ASN A 49 1.99 -23.43 12.22
C ASN A 49 1.84 -21.94 12.65
N HIS A 50 2.69 -21.45 13.56
CA HIS A 50 2.62 -20.08 14.04
C HIS A 50 2.97 -19.07 12.94
N VAL A 51 3.87 -19.41 12.01
CA VAL A 51 4.22 -18.56 10.85
C VAL A 51 3.01 -18.42 9.91
N GLY A 52 2.32 -19.51 9.58
CA GLY A 52 1.11 -19.47 8.76
C GLY A 52 0.01 -18.63 9.40
N GLN A 53 -0.22 -18.80 10.71
CA GLN A 53 -1.17 -17.97 11.47
C GLN A 53 -0.76 -16.49 11.52
N TRP A 54 0.54 -16.22 11.59
CA TRP A 54 1.08 -14.85 11.53
C TRP A 54 0.73 -14.20 10.19
N PHE A 55 1.02 -14.87 9.08
CA PHE A 55 0.71 -14.39 7.73
C PHE A 55 -0.79 -14.15 7.52
N TYR A 56 -1.66 -15.00 8.08
CA TYR A 56 -3.10 -14.78 8.03
C TYR A 56 -3.53 -13.46 8.67
N LYS A 57 -3.01 -13.15 9.87
CA LYS A 57 -3.30 -11.88 10.58
C LYS A 57 -2.68 -10.69 9.87
N TYR A 58 -1.43 -10.83 9.45
CA TYR A 58 -0.70 -9.84 8.66
C TYR A 58 -1.42 -9.47 7.35
N ASP A 59 -1.94 -10.46 6.63
CA ASP A 59 -2.70 -10.25 5.38
C ASP A 59 -4.01 -9.50 5.63
N ALA A 60 -4.68 -9.75 6.76
CA ALA A 60 -5.86 -8.99 7.15
C ALA A 60 -5.53 -7.51 7.38
N ILE A 61 -4.40 -7.20 8.02
CA ILE A 61 -3.93 -5.82 8.25
C ILE A 61 -3.63 -5.14 6.90
N ARG A 62 -2.91 -5.80 6.00
CA ARG A 62 -2.60 -5.26 4.67
C ARG A 62 -3.85 -4.96 3.86
N ARG A 63 -4.83 -5.87 3.84
CA ARG A 63 -6.12 -5.64 3.16
C ARG A 63 -6.86 -4.43 3.74
N ALA A 64 -6.89 -4.29 5.07
CA ALA A 64 -7.55 -3.17 5.73
C ALA A 64 -6.88 -1.82 5.42
N ALA A 65 -5.55 -1.80 5.28
CA ALA A 65 -4.78 -0.61 4.96
C ALA A 65 -4.91 -0.17 3.49
N GLN A 66 -5.29 -1.08 2.58
CA GLN A 66 -5.32 -0.81 1.16
C GLN A 66 -6.45 0.14 0.73
N MET A 67 -6.18 0.87 -0.36
CA MET A 67 -7.21 1.62 -1.08
C MET A 67 -8.09 0.68 -1.88
N THR A 68 -9.39 0.89 -1.81
CA THR A 68 -10.36 0.26 -2.73
C THR A 68 -10.06 0.69 -4.18
N PRO A 69 -10.53 -0.04 -5.20
CA PRO A 69 -10.28 0.34 -6.60
C PRO A 69 -10.83 1.74 -6.93
N GLN A 70 -11.98 2.09 -6.36
CA GLN A 70 -12.60 3.41 -6.51
C GLN A 70 -11.75 4.52 -5.86
N GLU A 71 -11.23 4.28 -4.66
CA GLU A 71 -10.32 5.22 -3.99
C GLU A 71 -9.03 5.41 -4.77
N ARG A 72 -8.47 4.32 -5.31
CA ARG A 72 -7.27 4.36 -6.14
C ARG A 72 -7.51 5.17 -7.42
N GLN A 73 -8.58 4.87 -8.17
CA GLN A 73 -8.94 5.63 -9.36
C GLN A 73 -9.14 7.12 -9.04
N ARG A 74 -9.77 7.44 -7.92
CA ARG A 74 -9.91 8.82 -7.45
C ARG A 74 -8.56 9.45 -7.12
N ALA A 75 -7.68 8.75 -6.41
CA ALA A 75 -6.32 9.22 -6.12
C ALA A 75 -5.54 9.49 -7.41
N ASP A 76 -5.59 8.58 -8.37
CA ASP A 76 -4.91 8.68 -9.65
C ASP A 76 -5.43 9.88 -10.46
N ASN A 77 -6.75 10.08 -10.51
CA ASN A 77 -7.38 11.25 -11.14
C ASN A 77 -7.00 12.58 -10.47
N LEU A 78 -6.71 12.58 -9.17
CA LEU A 78 -6.27 13.77 -8.43
C LEU A 78 -4.78 14.03 -8.65
N MET A 79 -3.96 12.97 -8.70
CA MET A 79 -2.52 13.07 -8.93
C MET A 79 -2.18 13.47 -10.38
N SER A 80 -2.93 12.97 -11.37
CA SER A 80 -2.72 13.31 -12.79
C SER A 80 -2.98 14.78 -13.11
N LYS A 81 -3.79 15.46 -12.29
CA LYS A 81 -4.04 16.92 -12.40
C LYS A 81 -2.93 17.79 -11.82
N GLY A 82 -1.82 17.19 -11.37
CA GLY A 82 -0.55 17.88 -11.19
C GLY A 82 -0.56 19.00 -10.14
N LEU A 83 -1.06 18.72 -8.93
CA LEU A 83 -1.13 19.60 -7.73
C LEU A 83 -2.54 20.13 -7.42
N SER A 84 -3.44 19.26 -6.96
CA SER A 84 -4.65 19.69 -6.22
C SER A 84 -4.35 20.44 -4.91
N ILE A 85 -3.07 20.58 -4.55
CA ILE A 85 -2.59 21.37 -3.41
C ILE A 85 -2.95 22.85 -3.57
N VAL A 86 -2.97 23.38 -4.80
CA VAL A 86 -3.16 24.82 -5.07
C VAL A 86 -4.57 25.15 -5.58
N VAL A 87 -5.37 24.13 -5.93
CA VAL A 87 -6.70 24.35 -6.52
C VAL A 87 -7.74 24.55 -5.41
N PRO A 88 -8.29 25.76 -5.22
CA PRO A 88 -9.44 25.94 -4.33
C PRO A 88 -10.68 25.26 -4.94
N GLY A 89 -11.52 24.66 -4.09
CA GLY A 89 -12.79 24.08 -4.54
C GLY A 89 -13.11 22.69 -3.99
N PRO A 90 -14.16 22.04 -4.55
CA PRO A 90 -14.61 20.71 -4.13
C PRO A 90 -13.53 19.63 -4.22
N GLU A 91 -12.62 19.73 -5.18
CA GLU A 91 -11.50 18.80 -5.39
C GLU A 91 -10.55 18.80 -4.19
N LYS A 92 -10.33 19.98 -3.59
CA LYS A 92 -9.52 20.12 -2.37
C LYS A 92 -10.16 19.34 -1.23
N ALA A 93 -11.45 19.52 -1.01
CA ALA A 93 -12.19 18.83 0.04
C ALA A 93 -12.19 17.30 -0.15
N ILE A 94 -12.42 16.84 -1.38
CA ILE A 94 -12.41 15.41 -1.73
C ILE A 94 -11.02 14.79 -1.50
N THR A 95 -9.96 15.49 -1.93
CA THR A 95 -8.57 15.07 -1.70
C THR A 95 -8.27 15.01 -0.20
N GLY A 96 -8.70 16.03 0.55
CA GLY A 96 -8.52 16.10 2.00
C GLY A 96 -9.20 14.92 2.71
N GLN A 97 -10.45 14.60 2.34
CA GLN A 97 -11.17 13.44 2.90
C GLN A 97 -10.45 12.12 2.61
N LEU A 98 -9.94 11.94 1.39
CA LEU A 98 -9.17 10.77 1.02
C LEU A 98 -7.88 10.66 1.84
N LEU A 99 -7.12 11.75 1.96
CA LEU A 99 -5.88 11.78 2.76
C LEU A 99 -6.16 11.50 4.24
N VAL A 100 -7.20 12.09 4.85
CA VAL A 100 -7.61 11.80 6.23
C VAL A 100 -7.92 10.32 6.40
N LYS A 101 -8.65 9.72 5.46
CA LYS A 101 -8.96 8.29 5.47
C LYS A 101 -7.69 7.44 5.39
N LEU A 102 -6.72 7.81 4.54
CA LEU A 102 -5.45 7.11 4.41
C LEU A 102 -4.58 7.23 5.66
N VAL A 103 -4.50 8.41 6.28
CA VAL A 103 -3.83 8.60 7.58
C VAL A 103 -4.42 7.65 8.60
N ASN A 104 -5.75 7.58 8.72
CA ASN A 104 -6.41 6.71 9.68
C ASN A 104 -6.19 5.22 9.39
N LYS A 105 -6.31 4.79 8.12
CA LYS A 105 -6.04 3.40 7.71
C LYS A 105 -4.61 2.98 8.06
N ASN A 106 -3.62 3.81 7.75
CA ASN A 106 -2.22 3.51 8.01
C ASN A 106 -1.88 3.54 9.50
N ARG A 107 -2.47 4.47 10.27
CA ARG A 107 -2.34 4.49 11.73
C ARG A 107 -2.86 3.18 12.35
N VAL A 108 -4.08 2.79 11.99
CA VAL A 108 -4.69 1.54 12.47
C VAL A 108 -3.85 0.33 12.06
N ALA A 109 -3.35 0.30 10.83
CA ALA A 109 -2.49 -0.79 10.37
C ALA A 109 -1.16 -0.86 11.13
N ALA A 110 -0.51 0.28 11.40
CA ALA A 110 0.69 0.34 12.23
C ALA A 110 0.43 -0.15 13.66
N ASP A 111 -0.68 0.29 14.27
CA ASP A 111 -1.09 -0.13 15.62
C ASP A 111 -1.38 -1.65 15.65
N GLN A 112 -2.06 -2.19 14.63
CA GLN A 112 -2.33 -3.62 14.51
C GLN A 112 -1.06 -4.44 14.26
N MET A 113 -0.13 -3.95 13.43
CA MET A 113 1.17 -4.59 13.21
C MET A 113 1.93 -4.68 14.53
N LYS A 114 1.99 -3.60 15.31
CA LYS A 114 2.64 -3.58 16.63
C LYS A 114 2.05 -4.62 17.60
N GLY A 115 0.78 -4.94 17.45
CA GLY A 115 0.09 -5.97 18.25
C GLY A 115 0.32 -7.41 17.78
N LEU A 116 0.95 -7.64 16.63
CA LEU A 116 1.28 -8.99 16.18
C LEU A 116 2.46 -9.56 16.96
N PRO A 117 2.47 -10.87 17.25
CA PRO A 117 3.64 -11.52 17.82
C PRO A 117 4.83 -11.37 16.86
N LEU A 118 6.01 -11.13 17.43
CA LEU A 118 7.25 -11.00 16.69
C LEU A 118 7.98 -12.34 16.70
N TYR A 119 7.99 -13.02 15.55
CA TYR A 119 8.74 -14.25 15.35
C TYR A 119 10.01 -13.94 14.57
N LYS A 120 11.12 -14.65 14.84
CA LYS A 120 12.41 -14.39 14.19
C LYS A 120 12.32 -14.54 12.67
N GLU A 121 11.52 -15.49 12.22
CA GLU A 121 11.21 -15.85 10.84
C GLU A 121 10.55 -14.71 10.07
N THR A 122 9.75 -13.89 10.74
CA THR A 122 8.94 -12.82 10.12
C THR A 122 9.35 -11.43 10.60
N GLU A 123 10.36 -11.32 11.46
CA GLU A 123 10.75 -10.09 12.15
C GLU A 123 11.08 -8.97 11.17
N GLN A 124 11.89 -9.25 10.16
CA GLN A 124 12.28 -8.25 9.17
C GLN A 124 11.08 -7.73 8.39
N LEU A 125 10.18 -8.63 7.97
CA LEU A 125 8.95 -8.27 7.26
C LEU A 125 7.99 -7.48 8.14
N HIS A 126 7.84 -7.90 9.40
CA HIS A 126 7.04 -7.20 10.40
C HIS A 126 7.51 -5.75 10.55
N ARG A 127 8.81 -5.56 10.83
CA ARG A 127 9.41 -4.25 11.05
C ARG A 127 9.31 -3.38 9.80
N GLY A 128 9.55 -3.97 8.63
CA GLY A 128 9.43 -3.30 7.34
C GLY A 128 8.02 -2.77 7.07
N TYR A 129 6.97 -3.57 7.27
CA TYR A 129 5.59 -3.11 7.08
C TYR A 129 5.10 -2.16 8.17
N TYR A 130 5.54 -2.35 9.42
CA TYR A 130 5.28 -1.37 10.47
C TYR A 130 5.87 0.00 10.10
N GLN A 131 7.13 0.03 9.66
CA GLN A 131 7.78 1.26 9.18
C GLN A 131 7.05 1.85 7.99
N TYR A 132 6.64 1.03 7.02
CA TYR A 132 5.87 1.48 5.86
C TYR A 132 4.58 2.19 6.29
N PHE A 133 3.76 1.58 7.15
CA PHE A 133 2.50 2.19 7.60
C PHE A 133 2.74 3.49 8.38
N ALA A 134 3.73 3.52 9.28
CA ALA A 134 4.07 4.72 10.03
C ALA A 134 4.58 5.86 9.11
N THR A 135 5.46 5.55 8.16
CA THR A 135 5.98 6.53 7.19
C THR A 135 4.88 7.01 6.24
N ALA A 136 4.00 6.13 5.78
CA ALA A 136 2.85 6.48 4.94
C ALA A 136 1.87 7.40 5.69
N GLN A 137 1.54 7.09 6.94
CA GLN A 137 0.73 7.95 7.80
C GLN A 137 1.33 9.36 7.91
N GLY A 138 2.63 9.46 8.20
CA GLY A 138 3.33 10.73 8.28
C GLY A 138 3.29 11.49 6.96
N LEU A 139 3.56 10.81 5.85
CA LEU A 139 3.54 11.41 4.51
C LEU A 139 2.16 11.98 4.17
N PHE A 140 1.07 11.24 4.38
CA PHE A 140 -0.28 11.72 4.09
C PHE A 140 -0.72 12.86 5.01
N SER A 141 -0.28 12.84 6.28
CA SER A 141 -0.52 13.94 7.22
C SER A 141 0.16 15.23 6.76
N ASP A 142 1.36 15.11 6.21
CA ASP A 142 2.12 16.25 5.70
C ASP A 142 1.55 16.79 4.38
N TYR A 143 1.01 15.93 3.51
CA TYR A 143 0.21 16.38 2.38
C TYR A 143 -1.03 17.17 2.82
N LEU A 144 -1.72 16.75 3.89
CA LEU A 144 -2.87 17.50 4.44
C LEU A 144 -2.47 18.89 4.96
N LYS A 145 -1.32 18.98 5.65
CA LYS A 145 -0.79 20.27 6.12
C LYS A 145 -0.49 21.18 4.95
N VAL A 146 0.25 20.69 3.94
CA VAL A 146 0.63 21.47 2.75
C VAL A 146 -0.59 21.89 1.93
N GLN A 147 -1.62 21.06 1.88
CA GLN A 147 -2.89 21.41 1.24
C GLN A 147 -3.61 22.58 1.96
N THR A 148 -3.45 22.68 3.28
CA THR A 148 -4.05 23.75 4.08
C THR A 148 -3.18 25.01 4.06
N ASP A 149 -1.87 24.85 4.19
CA ASP A 149 -0.85 25.88 4.20
C ASP A 149 0.36 25.44 3.38
N ILE A 150 0.56 26.04 2.21
CA ILE A 150 1.66 25.72 1.28
C ILE A 150 3.03 25.98 1.92
N LEU A 151 3.10 26.91 2.88
CA LEU A 151 4.33 27.26 3.60
C LEU A 151 4.49 26.49 4.91
N ALA A 152 3.68 25.45 5.13
CA ALA A 152 3.76 24.61 6.32
C ALA A 152 5.19 24.08 6.53
N ARG A 153 5.67 24.20 7.77
CA ARG A 153 7.00 23.77 8.19
C ARG A 153 6.94 22.53 9.05
N ASP A 154 7.99 21.72 8.98
CA ASP A 154 8.18 20.58 9.86
C ASP A 154 8.70 21.02 11.24
N ASN A 155 8.95 20.05 12.12
CA ASN A 155 9.46 20.30 13.47
C ASN A 155 10.86 20.94 13.48
N ASN A 156 11.60 20.87 12.37
CA ASN A 156 12.94 21.45 12.21
C ASN A 156 12.88 22.84 11.53
N GLY A 157 11.69 23.35 11.24
CA GLY A 157 11.49 24.63 10.56
C GLY A 157 11.71 24.59 9.05
N ALA A 158 11.93 23.41 8.45
CA ALA A 158 12.05 23.26 7.00
C ALA A 158 10.66 23.20 6.35
N MET A 159 10.52 23.70 5.12
CA MET A 159 9.25 23.60 4.39
C MET A 159 8.94 22.13 4.09
N ILE A 160 7.73 21.68 4.45
CA ILE A 160 7.31 20.30 4.25
C ILE A 160 7.28 19.96 2.75
N ALA A 161 6.77 20.89 1.93
CA ALA A 161 6.52 20.68 0.51
C ALA A 161 7.77 20.23 -0.27
N THR A 162 8.96 20.72 0.11
CA THR A 162 10.22 20.42 -0.61
C THR A 162 10.68 18.97 -0.41
N GLY A 163 10.32 18.35 0.72
CA GLY A 163 10.71 16.97 1.04
C GLY A 163 9.69 15.90 0.63
N LEU A 164 8.47 16.28 0.26
CA LEU A 164 7.37 15.33 -0.01
C LEU A 164 7.70 14.34 -1.13
N MET A 165 8.30 14.81 -2.23
CA MET A 165 8.62 13.95 -3.38
C MET A 165 9.68 12.90 -3.02
N ASN A 166 10.72 13.31 -2.29
CA ASN A 166 11.76 12.38 -1.85
C ASN A 166 11.20 11.34 -0.87
N ARG A 167 10.37 11.75 0.09
CA ARG A 167 9.72 10.81 1.03
C ARG A 167 8.76 9.85 0.33
N LYS A 168 8.07 10.31 -0.73
CA LYS A 168 7.26 9.43 -1.57
C LYS A 168 8.11 8.36 -2.25
N GLN A 169 9.26 8.73 -2.81
CA GLN A 169 10.20 7.78 -3.43
C GLN A 169 10.74 6.77 -2.40
N GLN A 170 11.14 7.24 -1.21
CA GLN A 170 11.58 6.37 -0.11
C GLN A 170 10.49 5.39 0.32
N LEU A 171 9.25 5.85 0.44
CA LEU A 171 8.12 4.99 0.78
C LEU A 171 7.85 3.93 -0.30
N ALA A 172 7.99 4.29 -1.58
CA ALA A 172 7.85 3.35 -2.69
C ALA A 172 8.94 2.27 -2.67
N ALA A 173 10.20 2.66 -2.46
CA ALA A 173 11.31 1.70 -2.33
C ALA A 173 11.12 0.76 -1.13
N LEU A 174 10.61 1.28 -0.02
CA LEU A 174 10.29 0.48 1.16
C LEU A 174 9.17 -0.54 0.87
N ASP A 175 8.11 -0.14 0.16
CA ASP A 175 7.03 -1.04 -0.26
C ASP A 175 7.54 -2.16 -1.18
N GLU A 176 8.40 -1.81 -2.14
CA GLU A 176 9.00 -2.78 -3.07
C GLU A 176 9.85 -3.81 -2.34
N GLY A 177 10.81 -3.36 -1.52
CA GLY A 177 11.64 -4.29 -0.73
C GLY A 177 10.82 -5.15 0.24
N ASN A 178 9.76 -4.59 0.82
CA ASN A 178 8.84 -5.33 1.66
C ASN A 178 8.02 -6.39 0.89
N LYS A 179 7.65 -6.13 -0.37
CA LYS A 179 6.94 -7.09 -1.25
C LYS A 179 7.87 -8.21 -1.71
N GLU A 180 9.12 -7.90 -2.01
CA GLU A 180 10.12 -8.91 -2.35
C GLU A 180 10.36 -9.86 -1.17
N LEU A 181 10.55 -9.31 0.04
CA LEU A 181 10.71 -10.10 1.25
C LEU A 181 9.45 -10.94 1.58
N ASP A 182 8.25 -10.36 1.41
CA ASP A 182 6.98 -11.07 1.55
C ASP A 182 6.92 -12.29 0.62
N ALA A 183 7.27 -12.11 -0.67
CA ALA A 183 7.28 -13.20 -1.65
C ALA A 183 8.30 -14.30 -1.29
N GLN A 184 9.52 -13.91 -0.89
CA GLN A 184 10.58 -14.84 -0.48
C GLN A 184 10.15 -15.69 0.73
N LEU A 185 9.65 -15.04 1.78
CA LEU A 185 9.21 -15.74 2.99
C LEU A 185 8.02 -16.66 2.70
N ARG A 186 7.06 -16.22 1.88
CA ARG A 186 5.95 -17.08 1.47
C ARG A 186 6.43 -18.34 0.74
N GLN A 187 7.37 -18.20 -0.19
CA GLN A 187 7.96 -19.34 -0.87
C GLN A 187 8.70 -20.26 0.11
N GLN A 188 9.49 -19.70 1.02
CA GLN A 188 10.26 -20.45 2.02
C GLN A 188 9.37 -21.26 2.96
N TYR A 189 8.24 -20.69 3.41
CA TYR A 189 7.32 -21.32 4.37
C TYR A 189 6.11 -21.99 3.71
N ASN A 190 6.09 -22.12 2.37
CA ASN A 190 4.98 -22.68 1.59
C ASN A 190 3.62 -22.03 1.90
N ILE A 191 3.61 -20.70 2.00
CA ILE A 191 2.42 -19.88 2.26
C ILE A 191 1.91 -19.34 0.92
N PRO A 192 0.59 -19.40 0.64
CA PRO A 192 0.03 -18.87 -0.59
C PRO A 192 0.37 -17.39 -0.81
N ALA A 193 0.66 -17.03 -2.06
CA ALA A 193 0.89 -15.64 -2.45
C ALA A 193 -0.27 -14.73 -2.03
N TYR A 194 0.04 -13.52 -1.58
CA TYR A 194 -0.97 -12.53 -1.23
C TYR A 194 -1.82 -12.19 -2.45
N ARG A 195 -3.14 -12.27 -2.29
CA ARG A 195 -4.13 -11.87 -3.31
C ARG A 195 -4.99 -10.75 -2.75
N TYR A 196 -5.10 -9.69 -3.55
CA TYR A 196 -6.01 -8.56 -3.33
C TYR A 196 -7.35 -8.84 -4.03
#